data_AF-A0AAW7TFI2-F1
#
_entry.id   AF-A0AAW7TFI2-F1
#
_cell.length_a   1.000
_cell.length_b   1.000
_cell.length_c   1.000
_cell.angle_alpha   90.00
_cell.angle_beta   90.00
_cell.angle_gamma   90.00
#
_symmetry.space_group_name_H-M   'P 1'
#
loop_
_entity.id
_entity.type
_entity.pdbx_description
1 polymer ?
#
loop_
_entity_poly.entity_id
_entity_poly.type
_entity_poly.pdbx_seq_one_letter_code
_entity_poly.pdbx_strand_id
1 'polypeptide(L)'
;MLEHRISRKQLAYWIWTPRHQLSEKEIMDLEQCLESYSNVRPIYEMVQDYREAIRQADYHRFLRWLRHQLSDSKQPFYPYARRLRSDLQAVKHAFLLPYSNGVLEGQINRLKTIKRMMYGRAGLALLEKRVLYRL
;
A
#
# COMPACT_ATOMS: atom_id res chain seq x y z
N MET A 1 3.44 -0.87 -37.51
CA MET A 1 2.49 -1.04 -36.38
C MET A 1 3.30 -0.90 -35.10
N LEU A 2 3.05 0.12 -34.29
CA LEU A 2 3.78 0.33 -33.05
C LEU A 2 3.43 -0.82 -32.09
N GLU A 3 4.44 -1.63 -31.71
CA GLU A 3 4.28 -2.63 -30.66
C GLU A 3 3.74 -1.94 -29.41
N HIS A 4 2.52 -2.29 -29.00
CA HIS A 4 1.94 -1.84 -27.74
C HIS A 4 2.75 -2.46 -26.59
N ARG A 5 3.77 -1.73 -26.10
CA ARG A 5 4.66 -2.20 -25.05
C ARG A 5 4.13 -1.80 -23.67
N ILE A 6 3.79 -2.80 -22.88
CA ILE A 6 3.37 -2.62 -21.48
C ILE A 6 4.61 -2.51 -20.61
N SER A 7 4.76 -1.38 -19.90
CA SER A 7 5.88 -1.21 -18.98
C SER A 7 5.65 -1.94 -17.65
N ARG A 8 6.73 -2.34 -16.96
CA ARG A 8 6.62 -2.94 -15.61
C ARG A 8 5.91 -2.03 -14.60
N LYS A 9 6.10 -0.70 -14.72
CA LYS A 9 5.42 0.28 -13.87
C LYS A 9 3.91 0.26 -14.10
N GLN A 10 3.50 0.15 -15.35
CA GLN A 10 2.10 0.09 -15.73
C GLN A 10 1.44 -1.21 -15.29
N LEU A 11 2.12 -2.34 -15.46
CA LEU A 11 1.66 -3.63 -14.92
C LEU A 11 1.54 -3.59 -13.39
N ALA A 12 2.52 -3.02 -12.69
CA ALA A 12 2.47 -2.88 -11.24
C ALA A 12 1.29 -1.99 -10.78
N TYR A 13 1.00 -0.91 -11.52
CA TYR A 13 -0.17 -0.08 -11.32
C TYR A 13 -1.46 -0.90 -11.48
N TRP A 14 -1.62 -1.64 -12.58
CA TRP A 14 -2.80 -2.47 -12.80
C TRP A 14 -2.95 -3.59 -11.77
N ILE A 15 -1.85 -4.19 -11.32
CA ILE A 15 -1.88 -5.21 -10.26
C ILE A 15 -2.46 -4.65 -8.96
N TRP A 16 -2.15 -3.39 -8.65
CA TRP A 16 -2.67 -2.71 -7.47
C TRP A 16 -4.07 -2.14 -7.66
N THR A 17 -4.46 -1.76 -8.87
CA THR A 17 -5.74 -1.09 -9.11
C THR A 17 -6.91 -2.11 -9.10
N PRO A 18 -8.05 -1.82 -8.44
CA PRO A 18 -9.23 -2.67 -8.50
C PRO A 18 -9.73 -2.80 -9.94
N ARG A 19 -10.16 -4.00 -10.33
CA ARG A 19 -10.56 -4.29 -11.71
C ARG A 19 -11.63 -3.33 -12.26
N HIS A 20 -12.59 -2.91 -11.42
CA HIS A 20 -13.66 -1.98 -11.82
C HIS A 20 -13.20 -0.54 -12.09
N GLN A 21 -11.94 -0.20 -11.76
CA GLN A 21 -11.35 1.12 -12.01
C GLN A 21 -10.47 1.14 -13.26
N LEU A 22 -10.27 -0.02 -13.90
CA LEU A 22 -9.52 -0.15 -15.14
C LEU A 22 -10.47 -0.01 -16.33
N SER A 23 -10.00 0.65 -17.39
CA SER A 23 -10.72 0.68 -18.66
C SER A 23 -10.73 -0.72 -19.32
N GLU A 24 -11.67 -0.95 -20.24
CA GLU A 24 -11.76 -2.23 -20.97
C GLU A 24 -10.44 -2.60 -21.65
N LYS A 25 -9.76 -1.63 -22.26
CA LYS A 25 -8.44 -1.83 -22.88
C LYS A 25 -7.39 -2.26 -21.85
N GLU A 26 -7.34 -1.61 -20.69
CA GLU A 26 -6.40 -1.98 -19.62
C GLU A 26 -6.68 -3.36 -19.04
N ILE A 27 -7.95 -3.76 -18.95
CA ILE A 27 -8.34 -5.11 -18.52
C ILE A 27 -7.85 -6.13 -19.54
N MET A 28 -8.02 -5.88 -20.83
CA MET A 28 -7.53 -6.75 -21.90
C MET A 28 -6.00 -6.88 -21.85
N ASP A 29 -5.29 -5.76 -21.75
CA ASP A 29 -3.82 -5.72 -21.65
C ASP A 29 -3.31 -6.46 -20.39
N LEU A 30 -4.00 -6.30 -19.26
CA LEU A 30 -3.71 -6.99 -18.02
C LEU A 30 -3.89 -8.50 -18.18
N GLU A 31 -5.03 -8.97 -18.70
CA GLU A 31 -5.28 -10.40 -18.90
C GLU A 31 -4.25 -11.02 -19.85
N GLN A 32 -3.92 -10.33 -20.95
CA GLN A 32 -2.86 -10.78 -21.86
C GLN A 32 -1.53 -10.95 -21.12
N CYS A 33 -1.19 -10.03 -20.22
CA CYS A 33 0.01 -10.14 -19.38
C CYS A 33 -0.08 -11.32 -18.39
N LEU A 34 -1.23 -11.54 -17.76
CA LEU A 34 -1.44 -12.64 -16.81
C LEU A 34 -1.43 -14.02 -17.50
N GLU A 35 -1.84 -14.09 -18.76
CA GLU A 35 -1.74 -15.30 -19.60
C GLU A 35 -0.30 -15.54 -20.07
N SER A 36 0.37 -14.50 -20.55
CA SER A 36 1.75 -14.59 -21.03
C SER A 36 2.75 -14.92 -19.91
N TYR A 37 2.48 -14.43 -18.69
CA TYR A 37 3.32 -14.62 -17.51
C TYR A 37 2.50 -15.25 -16.38
N SER A 38 2.29 -16.56 -16.46
CA SER A 38 1.48 -17.33 -15.51
C SER A 38 1.92 -17.20 -14.05
N ASN A 39 3.20 -16.91 -13.79
CA ASN A 39 3.74 -16.64 -12.46
C ASN A 39 3.26 -15.31 -11.85
N VAL A 40 2.72 -14.38 -12.65
CA VAL A 40 2.21 -13.08 -12.19
C VAL A 40 0.76 -13.18 -11.70
N ARG A 41 -0.03 -14.10 -12.27
CA ARG A 41 -1.45 -14.29 -11.89
C ARG A 41 -1.65 -14.54 -10.39
N PRO A 42 -0.90 -15.44 -9.73
CA PRO A 42 -1.02 -15.62 -8.28
C PRO A 42 -0.70 -14.33 -7.50
N ILE A 43 0.27 -13.55 -7.95
CA ILE A 43 0.65 -12.28 -7.31
C ILE A 43 -0.51 -11.28 -7.43
N TYR A 44 -1.10 -11.16 -8.62
CA TYR A 44 -2.27 -10.32 -8.85
C TYR A 44 -3.41 -10.67 -7.91
N GLU A 45 -3.80 -11.94 -7.86
CA GLU A 45 -4.90 -12.43 -7.02
C GLU A 45 -4.62 -12.17 -5.53
N MET A 46 -3.38 -12.40 -5.06
CA MET A 46 -2.99 -12.10 -3.69
C MET A 46 -3.07 -10.62 -3.36
N VAL A 47 -2.69 -9.73 -4.28
CA VAL A 47 -2.80 -8.27 -4.07
C VAL A 47 -4.26 -7.84 -4.03
N GLN A 48 -5.09 -8.34 -4.95
CA GLN A 48 -6.51 -8.00 -4.97
C GLN A 48 -7.24 -8.52 -3.73
N ASP A 49 -6.94 -9.73 -3.26
CA ASP A 49 -7.53 -10.29 -2.04
C ASP A 49 -7.16 -9.48 -0.79
N TYR A 50 -5.89 -9.09 -0.67
CA TYR A 50 -5.41 -8.21 0.40
C TYR A 50 -6.13 -6.85 0.40
N ARG A 51 -6.23 -6.23 -0.78
CA ARG A 51 -6.89 -4.94 -0.94
C ARG A 51 -8.36 -5.01 -0.57
N GLU A 52 -9.04 -6.07 -0.98
CA GLU A 52 -10.45 -6.24 -0.70
C GLU A 52 -10.69 -6.45 0.79
N ALA A 53 -9.82 -7.19 1.49
CA ALA A 53 -9.87 -7.30 2.94
C ALA A 53 -9.79 -5.93 3.63
N ILE A 54 -8.86 -5.07 3.20
CA ILE A 54 -8.72 -3.71 3.76
C ILE A 54 -9.92 -2.84 3.41
N ARG A 55 -10.34 -2.83 2.15
CA ARG A 55 -11.45 -2.00 1.66
C ARG A 55 -12.75 -2.30 2.39
N GLN A 56 -13.01 -3.58 2.67
CA GLN A 56 -14.21 -4.02 3.39
C GLN A 56 -14.05 -3.97 4.92
N ALA A 57 -12.88 -3.60 5.42
CA ALA A 57 -12.51 -3.76 6.83
C ALA A 57 -12.75 -5.20 7.35
N ASP A 58 -12.60 -6.21 6.48
CA ASP A 58 -12.78 -7.62 6.82
C ASP A 58 -11.48 -8.22 7.39
N TYR A 59 -11.37 -8.17 8.71
CA TYR A 59 -10.23 -8.72 9.44
C TYR A 59 -10.09 -10.25 9.28
N HIS A 60 -11.19 -10.99 9.12
CA HIS A 60 -11.14 -12.44 8.95
C HIS A 60 -10.57 -12.82 7.59
N ARG A 61 -10.96 -12.11 6.53
CA ARG A 61 -10.36 -12.24 5.20
C ARG A 61 -8.88 -11.89 5.22
N PHE A 62 -8.51 -10.80 5.88
CA PHE A 62 -7.09 -10.44 6.08
C PHE A 62 -6.31 -11.56 6.80
N LEU A 63 -6.87 -12.19 7.85
CA LEU A 63 -6.20 -13.29 8.54
C LEU A 63 -6.03 -14.54 7.67
N ARG A 64 -6.96 -14.83 6.74
CA ARG A 64 -6.79 -15.92 5.75
C ARG A 64 -5.64 -15.59 4.81
N TRP A 65 -5.61 -14.38 4.27
CA TRP A 65 -4.52 -13.90 3.42
C TRP A 65 -3.17 -13.95 4.15
N LEU A 66 -3.12 -13.47 5.40
CA LEU A 66 -1.90 -13.45 6.21
C LEU A 66 -1.36 -14.86 6.47
N ARG A 67 -2.24 -15.81 6.82
CA ARG A 67 -1.85 -17.22 7.00
C ARG A 67 -1.34 -17.83 5.71
N HIS A 68 -1.98 -17.55 4.57
CA HIS A 68 -1.50 -18.00 3.27
C HIS A 68 -0.10 -17.47 2.96
N GLN A 69 0.18 -16.19 3.21
CA GLN A 69 1.52 -15.62 2.98
C GLN A 69 2.58 -16.12 3.96
N LEU A 70 2.19 -16.67 5.12
CA LEU A 70 3.10 -17.20 6.13
C LEU A 70 3.31 -18.71 6.05
N SER A 71 2.62 -19.41 5.14
CA SER A 71 2.68 -20.87 5.04
C SER A 71 4.00 -21.37 4.46
N ASP A 72 4.63 -20.59 3.58
CA ASP A 72 5.92 -20.90 2.93
C ASP A 72 6.75 -19.60 2.84
N SER A 73 8.04 -19.70 3.15
CA SER A 73 8.99 -18.59 3.02
C SER A 73 9.19 -18.12 1.58
N LYS A 74 8.81 -18.94 0.60
CA LYS A 74 8.82 -18.61 -0.83
C LYS A 74 7.61 -17.79 -1.29
N GLN A 75 6.62 -17.55 -0.42
CA GLN A 75 5.46 -16.73 -0.77
C GLN A 75 5.91 -15.29 -1.11
N PRO A 76 5.34 -14.65 -2.16
CA PRO A 76 5.78 -13.35 -2.63
C PRO A 76 5.79 -12.25 -1.56
N PHE A 77 4.85 -12.31 -0.61
CA PHE A 77 4.71 -11.32 0.45
C PHE A 77 5.14 -11.84 1.83
N TYR A 78 5.86 -12.96 1.93
CA TYR A 78 6.28 -13.54 3.21
C TYR A 78 7.00 -12.54 4.14
N PRO A 79 8.01 -11.75 3.70
CA PRO A 79 8.69 -10.80 4.57
C PRO A 79 7.77 -9.67 5.05
N TYR A 80 6.79 -9.30 4.23
CA TYR A 80 5.79 -8.29 4.59
C TYR A 80 4.78 -8.86 5.60
N ALA A 81 4.25 -10.05 5.35
CA ALA A 81 3.36 -10.76 6.24
C ALA A 81 3.99 -11.01 7.63
N ARG A 82 5.30 -11.31 7.68
CA ARG A 82 6.01 -11.42 8.97
C ARG A 82 5.99 -10.13 9.79
N ARG A 83 6.16 -8.98 9.13
CA ARG A 83 6.11 -7.66 9.78
C ARG A 83 4.71 -7.30 10.24
N LEU A 84 3.69 -7.64 9.45
CA LEU A 84 2.30 -7.47 9.88
C LEU A 84 1.96 -8.35 11.08
N ARG A 85 2.46 -9.59 11.11
CA ARG A 85 2.27 -10.50 12.25
C ARG A 85 2.95 -9.98 13.52
N SER A 86 4.13 -9.36 13.44
CA SER A 86 4.82 -8.86 14.63
C SER A 86 4.04 -7.77 15.37
N ASP A 87 3.11 -7.08 14.70
CA ASP A 87 2.25 -6.07 15.28
C ASP A 87 0.77 -6.33 14.96
N LEU A 88 0.34 -7.59 15.15
CA LEU A 88 -1.00 -8.02 14.77
C LEU A 88 -2.11 -7.27 15.53
N GLN A 89 -1.85 -6.79 16.74
CA GLN A 89 -2.81 -6.01 17.52
C GLN A 89 -3.06 -4.64 16.88
N ALA A 90 -2.02 -3.89 16.52
CA ALA A 90 -2.20 -2.62 15.82
C ALA A 90 -2.90 -2.83 14.47
N VAL A 91 -2.52 -3.88 13.74
CA VAL A 91 -3.19 -4.25 12.48
C VAL A 91 -4.67 -4.53 12.72
N LYS A 92 -5.02 -5.34 13.72
CA LYS A 92 -6.43 -5.62 14.09
C LYS A 92 -7.20 -4.33 14.38
N HIS A 93 -6.60 -3.41 15.15
CA HIS A 93 -7.22 -2.12 15.44
C HIS A 93 -7.48 -1.29 14.19
N ALA A 94 -6.60 -1.36 13.18
CA ALA A 94 -6.83 -0.68 11.90
C ALA A 94 -8.06 -1.21 11.13
N PHE A 95 -8.51 -2.45 11.39
CA PHE A 95 -9.76 -2.99 10.82
C PHE A 95 -11.00 -2.66 11.67
N LEU A 96 -10.84 -2.47 12.99
CA LEU A 96 -11.97 -2.32 13.92
C LEU A 96 -12.31 -0.87 14.25
N LEU A 97 -11.33 0.02 14.22
CA LEU A 97 -11.49 1.40 14.66
C LEU A 97 -11.66 2.33 13.45
N PRO A 98 -12.45 3.40 13.57
CA PRO A 98 -12.62 4.40 12.50
C PRO A 98 -11.42 5.36 12.40
N TYR A 99 -10.38 5.19 13.23
CA TYR A 99 -9.24 6.08 13.26
C TYR A 99 -8.25 5.78 12.14
N SER A 100 -7.78 6.83 11.47
CA SER A 100 -6.68 6.75 10.52
C SER A 100 -5.49 7.56 11.02
N ASN A 101 -4.29 7.12 10.64
CA ASN A 101 -3.06 7.89 10.90
C ASN A 101 -2.94 9.14 10.01
N GLY A 102 -3.90 9.43 9.14
CA GLY A 102 -3.81 10.52 8.15
C GLY A 102 -3.61 11.91 8.79
N VAL A 103 -4.29 12.20 9.90
CA VAL A 103 -4.14 13.48 10.61
C VAL A 103 -2.72 13.60 11.19
N LEU A 104 -2.24 12.54 11.83
CA LEU A 104 -0.90 12.48 12.41
C LEU A 104 0.17 12.62 11.32
N GLU A 105 0.05 11.86 10.23
CA GLU A 105 0.94 11.94 9.06
C GLU A 105 0.92 13.32 8.43
N GLY A 106 -0.24 13.98 8.36
CA GLY A 106 -0.38 15.36 7.93
C GLY A 106 0.42 16.34 8.79
N GLN A 107 0.33 16.23 10.11
CA GLN A 107 1.12 17.06 11.03
C GLN A 107 2.62 16.78 10.93
N ILE A 108 3.02 15.50 10.82
CA ILE A 108 4.42 15.11 10.63
C ILE A 108 4.95 15.67 9.31
N ASN A 109 4.17 15.61 8.23
CA ASN A 109 4.55 16.17 6.93
C ASN A 109 4.68 17.68 7.00
N ARG A 110 3.75 18.39 7.64
CA ARG A 110 3.85 19.84 7.89
C ARG A 110 5.14 20.19 8.65
N LEU A 111 5.44 19.47 9.73
CA LEU A 111 6.66 19.67 10.52
C LEU A 111 7.92 19.43 9.67
N LYS A 112 7.95 18.35 8.89
CA LYS A 112 9.05 18.05 7.96
C LYS A 112 9.23 19.16 6.92
N THR A 113 8.13 19.70 6.38
CA THR A 113 8.16 20.81 5.42
C THR A 113 8.75 22.08 6.04
N ILE A 114 8.31 22.48 7.23
CA ILE A 114 8.88 23.62 7.95
C ILE A 114 10.39 23.43 8.16
N LYS A 115 10.82 22.26 8.63
CA LYS A 115 12.24 21.96 8.80
C LYS A 115 13.04 22.04 7.49
N ARG A 116 12.48 21.57 6.38
CA ARG A 116 13.10 21.64 5.04
C ARG A 116 13.20 23.06 4.51
N MET A 117 12.16 23.89 4.70
CA MET A 117 12.20 25.32 4.35
C MET A 117 13.30 26.07 5.12
N MET A 118 13.71 25.55 6.27
CA MET A 118 14.77 26.12 7.11
C MET A 118 16.13 25.41 6.90
N TYR A 119 16.30 24.73 5.76
CA TYR A 119 17.54 24.03 5.41
C TYR A 119 18.00 23.02 6.46
N GLY A 120 17.08 22.46 7.25
CA GLY A 120 17.39 21.52 8.33
C GLY A 120 18.03 22.15 9.57
N ARG A 121 18.23 23.48 9.61
CA ARG A 121 18.95 24.18 10.69
C ARG A 121 18.06 24.60 11.86
N ALA A 122 16.76 24.34 11.78
CA ALA A 122 15.84 24.64 12.86
C ALA A 122 15.98 23.62 14.00
N GLY A 123 16.44 24.09 15.17
CA GLY A 123 16.39 23.35 16.43
C GLY A 123 14.96 23.21 16.97
N LEU A 124 14.77 22.38 17.99
CA LEU A 124 13.44 22.04 18.53
C LEU A 124 12.63 23.29 18.93
N ALA A 125 13.22 24.22 19.69
CA ALA A 125 12.55 25.44 20.13
C ALA A 125 12.04 26.32 18.97
N LEU A 126 12.79 26.36 17.86
CA LEU A 126 12.40 27.13 16.68
C LEU A 126 11.31 26.41 15.88
N LEU A 127 11.40 25.08 15.75
CA LEU A 127 10.35 24.27 15.14
C LEU A 127 9.03 24.38 15.90
N GLU A 128 9.08 24.30 17.23
CA GLU A 128 7.93 24.47 18.11
C GLU A 128 7.25 25.82 17.85
N LYS A 129 8.03 26.91 17.82
CA LYS A 129 7.48 28.24 17.56
C LYS A 129 6.79 28.35 16.21
N ARG A 130 7.38 27.81 15.15
CA ARG A 130 6.79 27.84 13.78
C ARG A 130 5.58 26.92 13.64
N VAL A 131 5.58 25.78 14.32
CA VAL A 131 4.48 24.81 14.27
C VAL A 131 3.27 25.30 15.09
N LEU A 132 3.48 25.81 16.30
CA LEU A 132 2.41 26.23 17.21
C LEU A 132 1.88 27.63 16.88
N TYR A 133 2.77 28.61 16.67
CA TYR A 133 2.37 30.02 16.46
C TYR A 133 2.20 30.41 14.99
N ARG A 134 2.39 29.48 14.03
CA ARG A 134 2.32 29.71 12.58
C ARG A 134 3.19 30.89 12.08
N LEU A 135 4.38 31.05 12.65
CA LEU A 135 5.46 31.92 12.14
C LEU A 135 6.18 31.26 10.96
#